data_AF-A0A401FPD0-F1
#
_entry.id   AF-A0A401FPD0-F1
#
_cell.length_a   1.000
_cell.length_b   1.000
_cell.length_c   1.000
_cell.angle_alpha   90.00
_cell.angle_beta   90.00
_cell.angle_gamma   90.00
#
_symmetry.space_group_name_H-M   'P 1'
#
loop_
_entity.id
_entity.type
_entity.pdbx_description
1 polymer ?
#
loop_
_entity_poly.entity_id
_entity_poly.type
_entity_poly.pdbx_seq_one_letter_code
_entity_poly.pdbx_strand_id
1 'polypeptide(L)'
;MRLEHDGFYKHDYLTRLALVLGQITETKSARKVIAHNYDSKLANIIENYLTNYQLPEGIATNLVVNGIEYMVPMVTEEPSVIAACSNGSKLLSSDDGILATVISNLVDGQIILKSSQFELVEKYIAKHATEIIKVANQSHPSIKKYSQGVVSVNTRRLDSQYLSLDVVVDAGEAMGANIVNSMLEAIKGYLETNLSQTETLMAILTNNAQHALVKVRGQVPVSKLATSEVDGRVVAQRISEASYIAEIDPIRATTHNKGIMNGVDAVAIALGMIGEH
;
A
#
# COMPACT_ATOMS: atom_id res chain seq x y z
N MET A 1 -38.32 -0.77 10.75
CA MET A 1 -37.91 -0.99 12.15
C MET A 1 -36.50 -0.45 12.28
N ARG A 2 -36.26 0.59 13.08
CA ARG A 2 -34.91 1.14 13.28
C ARG A 2 -34.18 0.16 14.19
N LEU A 3 -33.18 -0.55 13.68
CA LEU A 3 -32.36 -1.41 14.51
C LEU A 3 -31.32 -0.54 15.21
N GLU A 4 -31.29 -0.61 16.53
CA GLU A 4 -30.08 -0.29 17.27
C GLU A 4 -29.07 -1.40 16.94
N HIS A 5 -28.15 -1.12 16.02
CA HIS A 5 -27.06 -2.03 15.64
C HIS A 5 -25.92 -2.04 16.67
N ASP A 6 -26.15 -1.42 17.84
CA ASP A 6 -25.21 -1.41 18.95
C ASP A 6 -24.89 -2.85 19.37
N GLY A 7 -23.60 -3.19 19.31
CA GLY A 7 -23.12 -4.51 19.68
C GLY A 7 -23.29 -5.60 18.62
N PHE A 8 -23.55 -5.29 17.34
CA PHE A 8 -23.60 -6.29 16.27
C PHE A 8 -22.36 -7.21 16.24
N TYR A 9 -21.18 -6.64 16.47
CA TYR A 9 -19.90 -7.36 16.53
C TYR A 9 -19.77 -8.32 17.72
N LYS A 10 -20.62 -8.19 18.75
CA LYS A 10 -20.63 -9.06 19.93
C LYS A 10 -21.37 -10.38 19.69
N HIS A 11 -22.18 -10.45 18.63
CA HIS A 11 -22.95 -11.64 18.31
C HIS A 11 -22.10 -12.67 17.55
N ASP A 12 -22.40 -13.95 17.77
CA ASP A 12 -21.84 -15.02 16.94
C ASP A 12 -22.29 -14.91 15.48
N TYR A 13 -21.61 -15.65 14.60
CA TYR A 13 -21.88 -15.62 13.17
C TYR A 13 -23.33 -15.95 12.79
N LEU A 14 -23.95 -16.95 13.41
CA LEU A 14 -25.31 -17.38 13.06
C LEU A 14 -26.33 -16.33 13.48
N THR A 15 -26.14 -15.71 14.64
CA THR A 15 -26.96 -14.60 15.13
C THR A 15 -26.82 -13.39 14.20
N ARG A 16 -25.59 -13.01 13.82
CA ARG A 16 -25.36 -11.93 12.84
C ARG A 16 -26.03 -12.22 11.50
N LEU A 17 -25.88 -13.45 10.97
CA LEU A 17 -26.52 -13.88 9.72
C LEU A 17 -28.05 -13.78 9.80
N ALA A 18 -28.66 -14.23 10.90
CA ALA A 18 -30.10 -14.14 11.09
C ALA A 18 -30.59 -12.69 11.13
N LEU A 19 -29.87 -11.80 11.81
CA LEU A 19 -30.16 -10.37 11.84
C LEU A 19 -30.11 -9.75 10.44
N VAL A 20 -29.07 -10.05 9.66
CA VAL A 20 -28.93 -9.56 8.28
C VAL A 20 -30.07 -10.09 7.39
N LEU A 21 -30.34 -11.39 7.43
CA LEU A 21 -31.43 -11.99 6.65
C LEU A 21 -32.80 -11.43 7.05
N GLY A 22 -33.00 -11.05 8.31
CA GLY A 22 -34.23 -10.40 8.77
C GLY A 22 -34.49 -9.01 8.19
N GLN A 23 -33.50 -8.40 7.52
CA GLN A 23 -33.63 -7.06 6.90
C GLN A 23 -33.92 -7.09 5.40
N ILE A 24 -33.91 -8.26 4.77
CA ILE A 24 -34.09 -8.39 3.32
C ILE A 24 -35.32 -9.24 3.00
N THR A 25 -35.92 -8.99 1.84
CA THR A 25 -37.10 -9.71 1.37
C THR A 25 -36.74 -11.09 0.82
N GLU A 26 -35.68 -11.19 0.02
CA GLU A 26 -35.26 -12.42 -0.68
C GLU A 26 -34.34 -13.32 0.16
N THR A 27 -34.84 -13.77 1.31
CA THR A 27 -34.03 -14.47 2.32
C THR A 27 -33.49 -15.84 1.87
N LYS A 28 -34.22 -16.58 1.04
CA LYS A 28 -33.80 -17.93 0.59
C LYS A 28 -32.62 -17.89 -0.38
N SER A 29 -32.66 -16.99 -1.37
CA SER A 29 -31.57 -16.89 -2.35
C SER A 29 -30.31 -16.31 -1.69
N ALA A 30 -30.48 -15.27 -0.88
CA ALA A 30 -29.38 -14.66 -0.13
C ALA A 30 -28.69 -15.66 0.80
N ARG A 31 -29.46 -16.45 1.57
CA ARG A 31 -28.91 -17.51 2.43
C ARG A 31 -28.08 -18.52 1.63
N LYS A 32 -28.54 -18.89 0.43
CA LYS A 32 -27.81 -19.84 -0.43
C LYS A 32 -26.48 -19.26 -0.90
N VAL A 33 -26.45 -18.01 -1.37
CA VAL A 33 -25.23 -17.33 -1.84
C VAL A 33 -24.25 -17.12 -0.68
N ILE A 34 -24.74 -16.61 0.46
CA ILE A 34 -23.93 -16.38 1.66
C ILE A 34 -23.28 -17.69 2.14
N ALA A 35 -24.06 -18.77 2.21
CA ALA A 35 -23.55 -20.08 2.63
C ALA A 35 -22.57 -20.69 1.61
N HIS A 36 -22.79 -20.45 0.31
CA HIS A 36 -21.89 -20.95 -0.74
C HIS A 36 -20.50 -20.31 -0.65
N ASN A 37 -20.43 -19.02 -0.33
CA ASN A 37 -19.19 -18.26 -0.26
C ASN A 37 -18.63 -18.15 1.17
N TYR A 38 -19.24 -18.81 2.16
CA TYR A 38 -18.76 -18.79 3.53
C TYR A 38 -17.50 -19.66 3.68
N ASP A 39 -16.45 -19.10 4.25
CA ASP A 39 -15.25 -19.83 4.66
C ASP A 39 -14.91 -19.53 6.11
N SER A 40 -15.01 -20.55 6.97
CA SER A 40 -14.70 -20.42 8.40
C SER A 40 -13.23 -20.10 8.67
N LYS A 41 -12.32 -20.41 7.73
CA LYS A 41 -10.90 -20.08 7.87
C LYS A 41 -10.64 -18.58 7.69
N LEU A 42 -11.45 -17.92 6.86
CA LEU A 42 -11.33 -16.48 6.57
C LEU A 42 -12.19 -15.63 7.51
N ALA A 43 -13.07 -16.25 8.29
CA ALA A 43 -14.02 -15.55 9.15
C ALA A 43 -13.39 -14.64 10.22
N ASN A 44 -12.11 -14.83 10.54
CA ASN A 44 -11.36 -14.05 11.52
C ASN A 44 -10.43 -13.00 10.90
N ILE A 45 -10.44 -12.83 9.57
CA ILE A 45 -9.59 -11.85 8.88
C ILE A 45 -10.15 -10.43 9.04
N ILE A 46 -11.47 -10.29 9.13
CA ILE A 46 -12.16 -9.01 9.29
C ILE A 46 -13.23 -9.08 10.37
N GLU A 47 -13.66 -7.93 10.88
CA GLU A 47 -14.83 -7.83 11.75
C GLU A 47 -16.12 -8.08 10.96
N ASN A 48 -17.17 -8.53 11.66
CA ASN A 48 -18.51 -8.63 11.07
C ASN A 48 -18.61 -9.51 9.81
N TYR A 49 -17.70 -10.48 9.68
CA TYR A 49 -17.67 -11.42 8.56
C TYR A 49 -19.05 -12.07 8.30
N LEU A 50 -19.49 -11.95 7.05
CA LEU A 50 -20.74 -12.52 6.55
C LEU A 50 -20.47 -13.62 5.52
N THR A 51 -19.68 -13.31 4.50
CA THR A 51 -19.39 -14.22 3.37
C THR A 51 -18.24 -13.66 2.54
N ASN A 52 -17.60 -14.47 1.72
CA ASN A 52 -16.59 -14.00 0.77
C ASN A 52 -17.25 -13.35 -0.46
N TYR A 53 -16.60 -12.32 -0.99
CA TYR A 53 -16.93 -11.71 -2.27
C TYR A 53 -15.95 -12.19 -3.34
N GLN A 54 -16.43 -12.42 -4.56
CA GLN A 54 -15.61 -12.93 -5.67
C GLN A 54 -15.50 -11.86 -6.75
N LEU A 55 -14.28 -11.63 -7.22
CA LEU A 55 -13.96 -10.85 -8.41
C LEU A 55 -13.32 -11.76 -9.47
N PRO A 56 -13.48 -11.47 -10.77
CA PRO A 56 -12.80 -12.24 -11.82
C PRO A 56 -11.27 -12.15 -11.68
N GLU A 57 -10.61 -13.30 -11.77
CA GLU A 57 -9.16 -13.41 -11.85
C GLU A 57 -8.76 -13.89 -13.24
N GLY A 58 -7.74 -13.25 -13.83
CA GLY A 58 -7.11 -13.68 -15.07
C GLY A 58 -5.61 -13.57 -15.00
N ILE A 59 -4.93 -13.97 -16.07
CA ILE A 59 -3.46 -13.99 -16.15
C ILE A 59 -3.01 -13.05 -17.27
N ALA A 60 -2.19 -12.07 -16.92
CA ALA A 60 -1.41 -11.31 -17.90
C ALA A 60 -0.17 -12.10 -18.33
N THR A 61 0.14 -12.02 -19.62
CA THR A 61 1.18 -12.83 -20.28
C THR A 61 2.22 -11.96 -20.99
N ASN A 62 3.35 -12.57 -21.38
CA ASN A 62 4.45 -11.94 -22.11
C ASN A 62 5.25 -10.89 -21.31
N LEU A 63 5.11 -10.85 -19.99
CA LEU A 63 5.85 -9.91 -19.16
C LEU A 63 7.28 -10.42 -18.96
N VAL A 64 8.27 -9.62 -19.35
CA VAL A 64 9.69 -9.91 -19.14
C VAL A 64 10.31 -8.78 -18.32
N VAL A 65 10.69 -9.07 -17.08
CA VAL A 65 11.32 -8.11 -16.16
C VAL A 65 12.72 -8.58 -15.82
N ASN A 66 13.73 -7.73 -16.06
CA ASN A 66 15.14 -8.06 -15.84
C ASN A 66 15.57 -9.39 -16.51
N GLY A 67 15.03 -9.68 -17.70
CA GLY A 67 15.30 -10.90 -18.46
C GLY A 67 14.58 -12.16 -17.97
N ILE A 68 13.68 -12.04 -16.99
CA ILE A 68 12.89 -13.17 -16.46
C ILE A 68 11.44 -13.04 -16.94
N GLU A 69 10.91 -14.11 -17.51
CA GLU A 69 9.52 -14.20 -17.95
C GLU A 69 8.57 -14.47 -16.78
N TYR A 70 7.44 -13.76 -16.74
CA TYR A 70 6.41 -13.89 -15.72
C TYR A 70 5.03 -14.07 -16.35
N MET A 71 4.23 -14.93 -15.71
CA MET A 71 2.77 -14.92 -15.82
C MET A 71 2.23 -14.25 -14.57
N VAL A 72 1.42 -13.21 -14.74
CA VAL A 72 1.01 -12.33 -13.63
C VAL A 72 -0.49 -12.49 -13.37
N PRO A 73 -0.90 -12.95 -12.18
CA PRO A 73 -2.31 -12.98 -11.82
C PRO A 73 -2.85 -11.56 -11.60
N MET A 74 -4.06 -11.31 -12.07
CA MET A 74 -4.72 -10.02 -12.02
C MET A 74 -6.20 -10.22 -11.68
N VAL A 75 -6.67 -9.60 -10.60
CA VAL A 75 -8.08 -9.59 -10.18
C VAL A 75 -8.70 -8.24 -10.50
N THR A 76 -9.69 -8.19 -11.40
CA THR A 76 -10.33 -6.94 -11.82
C THR A 76 -11.72 -7.20 -12.42
N GLU A 77 -12.67 -6.31 -12.17
CA GLU A 77 -13.97 -6.28 -12.85
C GLU A 77 -13.95 -5.53 -14.19
N GLU A 78 -12.97 -4.64 -14.38
CA GLU A 78 -12.90 -3.79 -15.57
C GLU A 78 -12.47 -4.60 -16.82
N PRO A 79 -13.28 -4.60 -17.89
CA PRO A 79 -12.91 -5.24 -19.14
C PRO A 79 -11.62 -4.63 -19.72
N SER A 80 -10.94 -5.40 -20.56
CA SER A 80 -9.73 -5.01 -21.31
C SER A 80 -8.45 -4.77 -20.50
N VAL A 81 -8.48 -4.59 -19.18
CA VAL A 81 -7.27 -4.33 -18.36
C VAL A 81 -6.20 -5.41 -18.55
N ILE A 82 -6.55 -6.69 -18.38
CA ILE A 82 -5.61 -7.82 -18.53
C ILE A 82 -5.11 -7.95 -19.99
N ALA A 83 -6.00 -7.69 -20.96
CA ALA A 83 -5.66 -7.75 -22.38
C ALA A 83 -4.68 -6.62 -22.76
N ALA A 84 -4.91 -5.40 -22.27
CA ALA A 84 -4.03 -4.25 -22.47
C ALA A 84 -2.66 -4.48 -21.80
N CYS A 85 -2.64 -5.01 -20.56
CA CYS A 85 -1.41 -5.39 -19.86
C CYS A 85 -0.60 -6.41 -20.66
N SER A 86 -1.24 -7.48 -21.14
CA SER A 86 -0.58 -8.52 -21.96
C SER A 86 -0.05 -7.99 -23.29
N ASN A 87 -0.80 -7.10 -23.94
CA ASN A 87 -0.39 -6.48 -25.19
C ASN A 87 0.78 -5.51 -25.00
N GLY A 88 0.73 -4.68 -23.95
CA GLY A 88 1.83 -3.79 -23.57
C GLY A 88 3.10 -4.56 -23.20
N SER A 89 2.95 -5.65 -22.46
CA SER A 89 4.05 -6.56 -22.10
C SER A 89 4.72 -7.16 -23.34
N LYS A 90 3.91 -7.64 -24.29
CA LYS A 90 4.41 -8.15 -25.59
C LYS A 90 5.14 -7.08 -26.40
N LEU A 91 4.67 -5.83 -26.37
CA LEU A 91 5.35 -4.73 -27.06
C LEU A 91 6.72 -4.46 -26.45
N LEU A 92 6.84 -4.60 -25.13
CA LEU A 92 8.03 -4.40 -24.32
C LEU A 92 8.97 -5.62 -24.25
N SER A 93 8.60 -6.77 -24.83
CA SER A 93 9.34 -8.03 -24.72
C SER A 93 10.61 -8.12 -25.60
N SER A 94 11.25 -7.00 -25.95
CA SER A 94 12.56 -6.99 -26.63
C SER A 94 13.70 -7.39 -25.69
N ASP A 95 14.91 -7.60 -26.24
CA ASP A 95 16.09 -8.04 -25.47
C ASP A 95 16.43 -7.13 -24.28
N ASP A 96 16.16 -5.82 -24.38
CA ASP A 96 16.34 -4.84 -23.28
C ASP A 96 15.13 -4.74 -22.33
N GLY A 97 14.03 -5.39 -22.67
CA GLY A 97 12.86 -5.67 -21.83
C GLY A 97 12.30 -4.52 -21.00
N ILE A 98 11.64 -4.91 -19.90
CA ILE A 98 11.41 -4.04 -18.76
C ILE A 98 12.56 -4.25 -17.78
N LEU A 99 13.19 -3.16 -17.36
CA LEU A 99 14.18 -3.15 -16.30
C LEU A 99 13.57 -2.57 -15.04
N ALA A 100 13.70 -3.27 -13.93
CA ALA A 100 13.21 -2.85 -12.62
C ALA A 100 14.35 -2.84 -11.59
N THR A 101 14.43 -1.80 -10.79
CA THR A 101 15.41 -1.67 -9.71
C THR A 101 14.72 -1.18 -8.45
N VAL A 102 14.88 -1.93 -7.37
CA VAL A 102 14.48 -1.49 -6.02
C VAL A 102 15.50 -0.46 -5.55
N ILE A 103 15.10 0.80 -5.42
CA ILE A 103 15.96 1.88 -4.94
C ILE A 103 16.10 1.77 -3.41
N SER A 104 14.96 1.57 -2.74
CA SER A 104 14.88 1.38 -1.30
C SER A 104 13.57 0.69 -0.96
N ASN A 105 13.54 -0.01 0.17
CA ASN A 105 12.33 -0.66 0.70
C ASN A 105 12.28 -0.45 2.21
N LEU A 106 12.01 0.79 2.63
CA LEU A 106 11.90 1.18 4.03
C LEU A 106 10.49 1.68 4.31
N VAL A 107 10.03 1.44 5.53
CA VAL A 107 8.73 1.88 6.02
C VAL A 107 8.93 3.11 6.88
N ASP A 108 8.16 4.14 6.59
CA ASP A 108 8.14 5.38 7.34
C ASP A 108 7.07 5.33 8.45
N GLY A 109 7.38 5.96 9.57
CA GLY A 109 6.44 6.19 10.65
C GLY A 109 6.62 7.57 11.26
N GLN A 110 5.58 8.06 11.93
CA GLN A 110 5.61 9.38 12.55
C GLN A 110 5.06 9.34 13.98
N ILE A 111 5.70 10.11 14.85
CA ILE A 111 5.21 10.40 16.20
C ILE A 111 4.98 11.90 16.29
N ILE A 112 3.72 12.30 16.41
CA ILE A 112 3.34 13.70 16.47
C ILE A 112 3.41 14.16 17.92
N LEU A 113 4.28 15.12 18.18
CA LEU A 113 4.53 15.68 19.48
C LEU A 113 4.03 17.12 19.52
N LYS A 114 3.34 17.48 20.61
CA LYS A 114 2.92 18.84 20.91
C LYS A 114 3.86 19.42 21.96
N SER A 115 4.57 20.48 21.59
CA SER A 115 5.49 21.19 22.47
C SER A 115 5.74 22.60 21.93
N SER A 116 5.83 23.58 22.84
CA SER A 116 6.26 24.94 22.51
C SER A 116 7.79 25.11 22.56
N GLN A 117 8.54 24.07 22.96
CA GLN A 117 9.98 24.10 23.21
C GLN A 117 10.75 23.25 22.17
N PHE A 118 10.61 23.62 20.90
CA PHE A 118 11.14 22.86 19.76
C PHE A 118 12.63 22.54 19.88
N GLU A 119 13.45 23.55 20.15
CA GLU A 119 14.91 23.42 20.17
C GLU A 119 15.38 22.49 21.29
N LEU A 120 14.62 22.41 22.39
CA LEU A 120 14.93 21.50 23.49
C LEU A 120 14.57 20.06 23.12
N VAL A 121 13.41 19.85 22.50
CA VAL A 121 12.98 18.52 22.05
C VAL A 121 13.90 17.99 20.94
N GLU A 122 14.23 18.81 19.95
CA GLU A 122 15.16 18.46 18.87
C GLU A 122 16.56 18.11 19.40
N LYS A 123 17.13 18.95 20.29
CA LYS A 123 18.42 18.65 20.93
C LYS A 123 18.38 17.37 21.75
N TYR A 124 17.28 17.13 22.47
CA TYR A 124 17.11 15.91 23.24
C TYR A 124 17.09 14.68 22.32
N ILE A 125 16.25 14.69 21.29
CA ILE A 125 16.13 13.57 20.34
C ILE A 125 17.46 13.33 19.64
N ALA A 126 18.14 14.37 19.15
CA ALA A 126 19.45 14.24 18.51
C ALA A 126 20.50 13.62 19.45
N LYS A 127 20.53 14.05 20.72
CA LYS A 127 21.45 13.51 21.74
C LYS A 127 21.13 12.05 22.11
N HIS A 128 19.86 11.67 22.08
CA HIS A 128 19.38 10.36 22.53
C HIS A 128 18.99 9.42 21.37
N ALA A 129 19.29 9.78 20.12
CA ALA A 129 18.88 9.04 18.92
C ALA A 129 19.25 7.55 18.99
N THR A 130 20.46 7.22 19.43
CA THR A 130 20.91 5.83 19.58
C THR A 130 20.09 5.05 20.60
N GLU A 131 19.71 5.67 21.73
CA GLU A 131 18.87 5.01 22.74
C GLU A 131 17.43 4.87 22.25
N ILE A 132 16.89 5.88 21.56
CA ILE A 132 15.56 5.81 20.93
C ILE A 132 15.49 4.63 19.94
N ILE A 133 16.48 4.53 19.05
CA ILE A 133 16.61 3.43 18.08
C ILE A 133 16.71 2.08 18.79
N LYS A 134 17.46 2.02 19.90
CA LYS A 134 17.61 0.79 20.68
C LYS A 134 16.28 0.38 21.35
N VAL A 135 15.55 1.31 21.96
CA VAL A 135 14.23 1.06 22.56
C VAL A 135 13.26 0.50 21.50
N ALA A 136 13.21 1.14 20.33
CA ALA A 136 12.39 0.68 19.23
C ALA A 136 12.75 -0.75 18.80
N ASN A 137 14.03 -1.03 18.57
CA ASN A 137 14.48 -2.37 18.17
C ASN A 137 14.28 -3.43 19.27
N GLN A 138 14.25 -3.03 20.54
CA GLN A 138 13.97 -3.94 21.67
C GLN A 138 12.50 -4.33 21.78
N SER A 139 11.56 -3.54 21.23
CA SER A 139 10.15 -3.96 21.17
C SER A 139 9.93 -5.09 20.17
N HIS A 140 10.84 -5.25 19.19
CA HIS A 140 10.86 -6.34 18.21
C HIS A 140 12.26 -6.94 18.00
N PRO A 141 12.82 -7.68 18.97
CA PRO A 141 14.21 -8.15 18.92
C PRO A 141 14.51 -9.08 17.74
N SER A 142 13.49 -9.80 17.25
CA SER A 142 13.64 -10.71 16.11
C SER A 142 13.98 -9.99 14.81
N ILE A 143 13.62 -8.71 14.68
CA ILE A 143 13.78 -7.96 13.42
C ILE A 143 15.24 -7.86 12.98
N LYS A 144 16.16 -7.75 13.96
CA LYS A 144 17.61 -7.68 13.73
C LYS A 144 18.20 -8.94 13.06
N LYS A 145 17.45 -10.04 13.01
CA LYS A 145 17.89 -11.26 12.32
C LYS A 145 17.77 -11.16 10.80
N TYR A 146 16.90 -10.29 10.30
CA TYR A 146 16.54 -10.21 8.88
C TYR A 146 16.41 -8.79 8.34
N SER A 147 16.62 -7.75 9.16
CA SER A 147 16.63 -6.35 8.73
C SER A 147 17.53 -5.49 9.63
N GLN A 148 17.75 -4.24 9.22
CA GLN A 148 18.47 -3.26 10.03
C GLN A 148 17.63 -2.72 11.22
N GLY A 149 16.31 -2.94 11.22
CA GLY A 149 15.38 -2.35 12.18
C GLY A 149 15.23 -0.85 11.95
N VAL A 150 15.14 -0.05 13.01
CA VAL A 150 15.12 1.42 12.86
C VAL A 150 16.45 1.91 12.27
N VAL A 151 16.37 2.56 11.10
CA VAL A 151 17.49 3.11 10.33
C VAL A 151 17.82 4.52 10.79
N SER A 152 16.80 5.37 10.96
CA SER A 152 16.99 6.75 11.38
C SER A 152 15.77 7.30 12.11
N VAL A 153 16.03 8.31 12.94
CA VAL A 153 15.00 9.12 13.60
C VAL A 153 15.34 10.59 13.38
N ASN A 154 14.41 11.37 12.85
CA ASN A 154 14.62 12.79 12.52
C ASN A 154 13.45 13.64 13.01
N THR A 155 13.74 14.82 13.55
CA THR A 155 12.70 15.77 13.94
C THR A 155 12.37 16.71 12.79
N ARG A 156 11.08 16.98 12.60
CA ARG A 156 10.58 17.95 11.63
C ARG A 156 9.53 18.82 12.28
N ARG A 157 9.74 20.14 12.26
CA ARG A 157 8.74 21.10 12.75
C ARG A 157 7.54 21.14 11.80
N LEU A 158 6.34 21.01 12.35
CA LEU A 158 5.10 21.09 11.58
C LEU A 158 4.53 22.51 11.64
N ASP A 159 4.50 23.11 12.82
CA ASP A 159 4.09 24.50 13.02
C ASP A 159 4.66 25.10 14.33
N SER A 160 3.96 26.07 14.93
CA SER A 160 4.34 26.72 16.18
C SER A 160 4.02 25.92 17.45
N GLN A 161 3.31 24.79 17.36
CA GLN A 161 2.95 23.93 18.50
C GLN A 161 3.27 22.45 18.30
N TYR A 162 3.50 22.00 17.07
CA TYR A 162 3.67 20.60 16.72
C TYR A 162 4.98 20.33 15.99
N LEU A 163 5.57 19.20 16.32
CA LEU A 163 6.67 18.59 15.58
C LEU A 163 6.39 17.11 15.34
N SER A 164 6.98 16.56 14.29
CA SER A 164 7.02 15.13 14.01
C SER A 164 8.39 14.59 14.40
N LEU A 165 8.42 13.42 15.04
CA LEU A 165 9.56 12.52 14.99
C LEU A 165 9.30 11.51 13.87
N ASP A 166 9.96 11.73 12.74
CA ASP A 166 9.92 10.84 11.58
C ASP A 166 10.90 9.68 11.83
N VAL A 167 10.41 8.45 11.75
CA VAL A 167 11.15 7.21 12.03
C VAL A 167 11.17 6.37 10.75
N VAL A 168 12.37 6.03 10.29
CA VAL A 168 12.56 5.19 9.09
C VAL A 168 12.97 3.79 9.55
N VAL A 169 12.26 2.77 9.08
CA VAL A 169 12.42 1.38 9.52
C VAL A 169 12.68 0.47 8.32
N ASP A 170 13.74 -0.31 8.40
CA ASP A 170 13.95 -1.47 7.55
C ASP A 170 13.16 -2.64 8.15
N ALA A 171 12.06 -3.02 7.51
CA ALA A 171 11.18 -4.09 7.96
C ALA A 171 11.52 -5.47 7.33
N GLY A 172 12.52 -5.52 6.44
CA GLY A 172 12.79 -6.70 5.62
C GLY A 172 11.61 -7.05 4.71
N GLU A 173 11.26 -8.33 4.63
CA GLU A 173 10.17 -8.87 3.79
C GLU A 173 8.78 -8.80 4.46
N ALA A 174 8.67 -8.33 5.70
CA ALA A 174 7.39 -8.25 6.40
C ALA A 174 6.63 -6.98 5.99
N MET A 175 5.33 -7.10 5.71
CA MET A 175 4.43 -5.96 5.55
C MET A 175 4.39 -5.19 6.89
N GLY A 176 5.12 -4.08 6.95
CA GLY A 176 5.74 -3.57 8.17
C GLY A 176 4.81 -2.86 9.15
N ALA A 177 3.52 -2.67 8.83
CA ALA A 177 2.61 -1.82 9.59
C ALA A 177 2.56 -2.17 11.09
N ASN A 178 2.37 -3.45 11.45
CA ASN A 178 2.27 -3.87 12.85
C ASN A 178 3.60 -3.74 13.61
N ILE A 179 4.71 -4.08 12.95
CA ILE A 179 6.05 -4.01 13.54
C ILE A 179 6.41 -2.53 13.78
N VAL A 180 6.22 -1.69 12.76
CA VAL A 180 6.49 -0.26 12.83
C VAL A 180 5.60 0.39 13.87
N ASN A 181 4.30 0.15 13.89
CA ASN A 181 3.41 0.73 14.91
C ASN A 181 3.85 0.36 16.33
N SER A 182 4.26 -0.89 16.56
CA SER A 182 4.78 -1.30 17.87
C SER A 182 6.11 -0.63 18.24
N MET A 183 6.99 -0.40 17.25
CA MET A 183 8.23 0.36 17.45
C MET A 183 7.92 1.82 17.79
N LEU A 184 6.97 2.43 17.09
CA LEU A 184 6.54 3.80 17.34
C LEU A 184 5.91 3.95 18.73
N GLU A 185 5.08 3.00 19.16
CA GLU A 185 4.51 2.99 20.52
C GLU A 185 5.60 2.83 21.60
N ALA A 186 6.63 2.01 21.36
CA ALA A 186 7.77 1.89 22.27
C ALA A 186 8.56 3.20 22.38
N ILE A 187 8.80 3.88 21.25
CA ILE A 187 9.44 5.20 21.23
C ILE A 187 8.56 6.22 21.95
N LYS A 188 7.26 6.25 21.69
CA LYS A 188 6.30 7.13 22.36
C LYS A 188 6.37 6.99 23.88
N GLY A 189 6.33 5.76 24.41
CA GLY A 189 6.45 5.53 25.85
C GLY A 189 7.79 6.02 26.43
N TYR A 190 8.88 5.87 25.68
CA TYR A 190 10.18 6.44 26.05
C TYR A 190 10.16 7.97 26.07
N LEU A 191 9.57 8.62 25.06
CA LEU A 191 9.48 10.08 24.99
C LEU A 191 8.60 10.63 26.12
N GLU A 192 7.43 10.05 26.39
CA GLU A 192 6.53 10.46 27.47
C GLU A 192 7.19 10.37 28.86
N THR A 193 8.04 9.36 29.05
CA THR A 193 8.80 9.19 30.31
C THR A 193 9.90 10.25 30.48
N ASN A 194 10.54 10.66 29.38
CA ASN A 194 11.76 11.49 29.45
C ASN A 194 11.52 12.97 29.10
N LEU A 195 10.40 13.31 28.46
CA LEU A 195 10.02 14.66 28.05
C LEU A 195 8.67 15.04 28.68
N SER A 196 8.68 15.29 29.98
CA SER A 196 7.46 15.57 30.77
C SER A 196 6.63 16.79 30.33
N GLN A 197 7.20 17.68 29.50
CA GLN A 197 6.53 18.86 28.94
C GLN A 197 6.14 18.69 27.46
N THR A 198 6.21 17.46 26.94
CA THR A 198 5.83 17.12 25.57
C THR A 198 4.67 16.13 25.61
N GLU A 199 3.59 16.45 24.90
CA GLU A 199 2.43 15.58 24.75
C GLU A 199 2.54 14.82 23.42
N THR A 200 2.37 13.50 23.42
CA THR A 200 2.32 12.70 22.19
C THR A 200 0.87 12.55 21.74
N LEU A 201 0.54 13.00 20.52
CA LEU A 201 -0.80 12.89 19.97
C LEU A 201 -1.06 11.55 19.29
N MET A 202 -0.12 11.06 18.50
CA MET A 202 -0.24 9.81 17.76
C MET A 202 1.13 9.24 17.40
N ALA A 203 1.18 7.93 17.24
CA ALA A 203 2.34 7.15 16.83
C ALA A 203 1.87 6.13 15.79
N ILE A 204 2.05 6.43 14.51
CA ILE A 204 1.43 5.68 13.40
C ILE A 204 2.39 5.60 12.23
N LEU A 205 2.38 4.47 11.50
CA LEU A 205 3.05 4.41 10.21
C LEU A 205 2.51 5.49 9.24
N THR A 206 3.30 5.82 8.23
CA THR A 206 2.82 6.65 7.11
C THR A 206 2.88 5.87 5.81
N ASN A 207 1.79 5.99 5.03
CA ASN A 207 1.71 5.40 3.69
C ASN A 207 2.39 6.29 2.64
N ASN A 208 2.97 7.43 3.06
CA ASN A 208 3.85 8.20 2.19
C ASN A 208 5.17 7.44 2.01
N ALA A 209 5.18 6.52 1.05
CA ALA A 209 6.23 5.55 0.74
C ALA A 209 7.49 6.17 0.08
N GLN A 210 7.93 7.34 0.56
CA GLN A 210 9.09 8.05 0.00
C GLN A 210 10.40 7.25 0.11
N HIS A 211 10.49 6.31 1.05
CA HIS A 211 11.63 5.40 1.17
C HIS A 211 11.34 3.96 0.72
N ALA A 212 10.19 3.69 0.09
CA ALA A 212 9.89 2.41 -0.58
C ALA A 212 9.69 2.65 -2.09
N LEU A 213 10.80 2.92 -2.79
CA LEU A 213 10.78 3.31 -4.19
C LEU A 213 11.33 2.19 -5.09
N VAL A 214 10.52 1.84 -6.09
CA VAL A 214 10.93 0.98 -7.21
C VAL A 214 10.93 1.81 -8.48
N LYS A 215 12.04 1.75 -9.24
CA LYS A 215 12.14 2.38 -10.55
C LYS A 215 12.01 1.34 -11.64
N VAL A 216 11.11 1.59 -12.57
CA VAL A 216 10.87 0.73 -13.74
C VAL A 216 11.13 1.53 -15.02
N ARG A 217 11.78 0.91 -15.99
CA ARG A 217 12.01 1.46 -17.33
C ARG A 217 11.64 0.41 -18.37
N GLY A 218 10.87 0.81 -19.38
CA GLY A 218 10.62 0.03 -20.58
C GLY A 218 11.22 0.71 -21.81
N GLN A 219 11.60 -0.08 -22.81
CA GLN A 219 12.06 0.43 -24.10
C GLN A 219 11.36 -0.32 -25.24
N VAL A 220 10.87 0.43 -26.22
CA VAL A 220 10.20 -0.12 -27.40
C VAL A 220 10.87 0.45 -28.65
N PRO A 221 11.38 -0.39 -29.57
CA PRO A 221 11.83 0.07 -30.87
C PRO A 221 10.70 0.76 -31.64
N VAL A 222 10.96 1.93 -32.22
CA VAL A 222 9.95 2.71 -32.97
C VAL A 222 9.29 1.89 -34.09
N SER A 223 10.04 0.97 -34.72
CA SER A 223 9.50 0.05 -35.74
C SER A 223 8.39 -0.86 -35.22
N LYS A 224 8.36 -1.19 -33.92
CA LYS A 224 7.31 -1.99 -33.29
C LYS A 224 6.06 -1.19 -32.94
N LEU A 225 6.12 0.16 -33.00
CA LEU A 225 4.98 1.04 -32.72
C LEU A 225 4.13 1.34 -33.96
N ALA A 226 4.63 1.01 -35.15
CA ALA A 226 3.89 1.25 -36.38
C ALA A 226 2.60 0.41 -36.43
N THR A 227 1.52 1.00 -36.91
CA THR A 227 0.27 0.29 -37.20
C THR A 227 0.10 0.17 -38.73
N SER A 228 -0.97 -0.49 -39.18
CA SER A 228 -1.31 -0.54 -40.61
C SER A 228 -1.57 0.83 -41.22
N GLU A 229 -1.88 1.84 -40.41
CA GLU A 229 -2.31 3.17 -40.87
C GLU A 229 -1.37 4.31 -40.44
N VAL A 230 -0.55 4.10 -39.41
CA VAL A 230 0.25 5.17 -38.78
C VAL A 230 1.70 4.72 -38.63
N ASP A 231 2.63 5.57 -39.09
CA ASP A 231 4.07 5.36 -38.91
C ASP A 231 4.46 5.34 -37.43
N GLY A 232 5.39 4.46 -37.07
CA GLY A 232 5.81 4.27 -35.68
C GLY A 232 6.40 5.53 -35.04
N ARG A 233 7.06 6.42 -35.80
CA ARG A 233 7.57 7.69 -35.26
C ARG A 233 6.43 8.61 -34.84
N VAL A 234 5.35 8.64 -35.62
CA VAL A 234 4.16 9.44 -35.29
C VAL A 234 3.50 8.88 -34.03
N VAL A 235 3.41 7.56 -33.89
CA VAL A 235 2.89 6.93 -32.67
C VAL A 235 3.77 7.25 -31.46
N ALA A 236 5.09 7.11 -31.58
CA ALA A 236 6.04 7.43 -30.51
C ALA A 236 5.94 8.90 -30.06
N GLN A 237 5.88 9.83 -31.02
CA GLN A 237 5.74 11.26 -30.75
C GLN A 237 4.44 11.55 -30.00
N ARG A 238 3.32 10.96 -30.43
CA ARG A 238 2.02 11.11 -29.75
C ARG A 238 2.00 10.53 -28.34
N ILE A 239 2.69 9.41 -28.10
CA ILE A 239 2.86 8.86 -26.75
C ILE A 239 3.63 9.85 -25.86
N SER A 240 4.72 10.41 -26.37
CA SER A 240 5.51 11.44 -25.65
C SER A 240 4.69 12.68 -25.35
N GLU A 241 3.93 13.18 -26.33
CA GLU A 241 3.04 14.34 -26.15
C GLU A 241 1.95 14.03 -25.13
N ALA A 242 1.30 12.86 -25.20
CA ALA A 242 0.29 12.46 -24.24
C ALA A 242 0.83 12.35 -22.80
N SER A 243 2.08 11.90 -22.64
CA SER A 243 2.77 11.92 -21.34
C SER A 243 2.99 13.34 -20.86
N TYR A 244 3.53 14.22 -21.71
CA TYR A 244 3.77 15.63 -21.37
C TYR A 244 2.47 16.37 -21.00
N ILE A 245 1.36 16.12 -21.71
CA ILE A 245 0.06 16.70 -21.35
C ILE A 245 -0.37 16.25 -19.94
N ALA A 246 -0.12 14.99 -19.56
CA ALA A 246 -0.41 14.51 -18.22
C ALA A 246 0.48 15.16 -17.13
N GLU A 247 1.67 15.65 -17.47
CA GLU A 247 2.52 16.39 -16.53
C GLU A 247 2.04 17.83 -16.29
N ILE A 248 1.48 18.48 -17.32
CA ILE A 248 1.08 19.90 -17.23
C ILE A 248 -0.40 20.12 -16.91
N ASP A 249 -1.26 19.12 -17.07
CA ASP A 249 -2.70 19.18 -16.77
C ASP A 249 -3.10 18.16 -15.69
N PRO A 250 -3.41 18.60 -14.45
CA PRO A 250 -3.85 17.72 -13.36
C PRO A 250 -5.11 16.89 -13.66
N ILE A 251 -6.01 17.39 -14.51
CA ILE A 251 -7.22 16.64 -14.90
C ILE A 251 -6.80 15.43 -15.73
N ARG A 252 -5.88 15.63 -16.69
CA ARG A 252 -5.33 14.52 -17.47
C ARG A 252 -4.44 13.60 -16.62
N ALA A 253 -3.62 14.15 -15.72
CA ALA A 253 -2.77 13.39 -14.80
C ALA A 253 -3.58 12.34 -14.03
N THR A 254 -4.76 12.75 -13.52
CA THR A 254 -5.66 11.85 -12.79
C THR A 254 -6.09 10.64 -13.63
N THR A 255 -6.45 10.87 -14.90
CA THR A 255 -6.86 9.77 -15.80
C THR A 255 -5.66 8.92 -16.24
N HIS A 256 -4.49 9.53 -16.44
CA HIS A 256 -3.25 8.83 -16.75
C HIS A 256 -2.87 7.86 -15.61
N ASN A 257 -2.85 8.37 -14.37
CA ASN A 257 -2.51 7.59 -13.18
C ASN A 257 -3.54 6.48 -12.91
N LYS A 258 -4.83 6.74 -13.12
CA LYS A 258 -5.88 5.71 -13.05
C LYS A 258 -5.55 4.52 -13.95
N GLY A 259 -5.11 4.77 -15.19
CA GLY A 259 -4.73 3.71 -16.12
C GLY A 259 -3.55 2.85 -15.64
N ILE A 260 -2.60 3.45 -14.92
CA ILE A 260 -1.49 2.73 -14.27
C ILE A 260 -2.04 1.89 -13.11
N MET A 261 -2.84 2.49 -12.23
CA MET A 261 -3.37 1.84 -11.04
C MET A 261 -4.28 0.66 -11.37
N ASN A 262 -5.05 0.71 -12.46
CA ASN A 262 -5.79 -0.45 -12.96
C ASN A 262 -4.95 -1.74 -13.05
N GLY A 263 -3.70 -1.63 -13.49
CA GLY A 263 -2.78 -2.77 -13.57
C GLY A 263 -2.22 -3.14 -12.20
N VAL A 264 -1.77 -2.15 -11.44
CA VAL A 264 -1.15 -2.32 -10.12
C VAL A 264 -2.13 -2.93 -9.12
N ASP A 265 -3.33 -2.37 -9.01
CA ASP A 265 -4.37 -2.82 -8.08
C ASP A 265 -4.80 -4.25 -8.38
N ALA A 266 -4.94 -4.57 -9.67
CA ALA A 266 -5.35 -5.91 -10.06
C ALA A 266 -4.34 -6.97 -9.62
N VAL A 267 -3.04 -6.67 -9.70
CA VAL A 267 -1.98 -7.56 -9.20
C VAL A 267 -1.93 -7.55 -7.67
N ALA A 268 -2.06 -6.38 -7.04
CA ALA A 268 -2.04 -6.25 -5.58
C ALA A 268 -3.14 -7.09 -4.94
N ILE A 269 -4.38 -7.01 -5.45
CA ILE A 269 -5.51 -7.82 -5.00
C ILE A 269 -5.23 -9.32 -5.21
N ALA A 270 -4.71 -9.69 -6.38
CA ALA A 270 -4.41 -11.09 -6.71
C ALA A 270 -3.36 -11.71 -5.77
N LEU A 271 -2.40 -10.91 -5.30
CA LEU A 271 -1.35 -11.33 -4.38
C LEU A 271 -1.72 -11.16 -2.89
N GLY A 272 -2.94 -10.69 -2.59
CA GLY A 272 -3.38 -10.44 -1.21
C GLY A 272 -2.65 -9.27 -0.54
N MET A 273 -2.11 -8.34 -1.33
CA MET A 273 -1.50 -7.11 -0.84
C MET A 273 -2.60 -6.07 -0.58
N ILE A 274 -2.35 -5.20 0.40
CA ILE A 274 -3.16 -3.99 0.60
C ILE A 274 -2.85 -3.06 -0.59
N GLY A 275 -3.86 -2.75 -1.40
CA GLY A 275 -3.75 -1.70 -2.41
C GLY A 275 -3.64 -0.35 -1.70
N GLU A 276 -2.42 0.16 -1.56
CA GLU A 276 -2.18 1.50 -1.03
C GLU A 276 -2.26 2.49 -2.20
N HIS A 277 -3.33 3.29 -2.23
CA HIS A 277 -3.53 4.40 -3.17
C HIS A 277 -2.92 5.70 -2.64
#